data_AF-A7RQC9-F1
#
_entry.id   AF-A7RQC9-F1
#
_cell.length_a   1.000
_cell.length_b   1.000
_cell.length_c   1.000
_cell.angle_alpha   90.00
_cell.angle_beta   90.00
_cell.angle_gamma   90.00
#
_symmetry.space_group_name_H-M   'P 1'
#
loop_
_entity.id
_entity.type
_entity.pdbx_description
1 polymer ?
#
loop_
_entity_poly.entity_id
_entity_poly.type
_entity_poly.pdbx_seq_one_letter_code
_entity_poly.pdbx_strand_id
1 'polypeptide(L)'
;MVISFVYYFSQILASYPEPVNHLCIVRLWFRHIGFGLAYTSLLLKTWRYLSGVTVYHSLQALRFIIAFRRYGLSLPSGITFLFIMPMTLLAFPEVDLTCFDHFKSSFRMTPRYVIDWTCSKFEVMFLFWGIRLCYNVRKAPSAFNESKFISWSIYNMTVVTLFLKITSLFIINVAGPDMLYLMEFFRVQLTVTPLLGMVFVPKVTILFE
;
A
#
# COMPACT_ATOMS: atom_id res chain seq x y z
N MET A 1 4.24 6.31 -8.54
CA MET A 1 4.28 4.89 -8.92
C MET A 1 5.71 4.32 -9.02
N VAL A 2 6.64 4.91 -9.76
CA VAL A 2 8.03 4.42 -9.77
C VAL A 2 8.70 4.63 -8.41
N ILE A 3 8.50 5.80 -7.79
CA ILE A 3 9.03 6.09 -6.44
C ILE A 3 8.51 5.07 -5.40
N SER A 4 7.22 4.68 -5.47
CA SER A 4 6.69 3.65 -4.56
C SER A 4 7.36 2.29 -4.74
N PHE A 5 7.74 1.92 -5.97
CA PHE A 5 8.50 0.69 -6.22
C PHE A 5 9.87 0.73 -5.53
N VAL A 6 10.57 1.88 -5.60
CA VAL A 6 11.85 2.07 -4.88
C VAL A 6 11.66 1.85 -3.38
N TYR A 7 10.63 2.46 -2.76
CA TYR A 7 10.36 2.26 -1.33
C TYR A 7 10.05 0.80 -0.98
N TYR A 8 9.26 0.09 -1.80
CA TYR A 8 8.98 -1.32 -1.60
C TYR A 8 10.22 -2.21 -1.74
N PHE A 9 11.11 -1.88 -2.67
CA PHE A 9 12.38 -2.60 -2.82
C PHE A 9 13.33 -2.31 -1.66
N SER A 10 13.43 -1.05 -1.23
CA SER A 10 14.21 -0.65 -0.05
C SER A 10 13.70 -1.33 1.23
N GLN A 11 12.39 -1.57 1.37
CA GLN A 11 11.83 -2.35 2.46
C GLN A 11 12.38 -3.79 2.48
N ILE A 12 12.44 -4.45 1.32
CA ILE A 12 12.99 -5.81 1.19
C ILE A 12 14.48 -5.80 1.56
N LEU A 13 15.23 -4.83 1.06
CA LEU A 13 16.66 -4.70 1.35
C LEU A 13 16.93 -4.47 2.84
N ALA A 14 16.13 -3.63 3.49
CA ALA A 14 16.21 -3.38 4.93
C ALA A 14 15.84 -4.60 5.79
N SER A 15 15.16 -5.61 5.21
CA SER A 15 14.76 -6.84 5.90
C SER A 15 15.75 -7.99 5.74
N TYR A 16 16.76 -7.84 4.88
CA TYR A 16 17.79 -8.85 4.61
C TYR A 16 18.88 -8.98 5.70
N PRO A 17 19.50 -7.88 6.19
CA PRO A 17 20.52 -7.97 7.24
C PRO A 17 19.93 -8.38 8.60
N GLU A 18 20.82 -8.78 9.52
CA GLU A 18 20.43 -9.12 10.89
C GLU A 18 19.64 -7.98 11.54
N PRO A 19 18.60 -8.32 12.32
CA PRO A 19 17.61 -7.32 12.64
C PRO A 19 18.05 -6.50 13.84
N VAL A 20 18.40 -5.25 13.54
CA VAL A 20 18.81 -4.20 14.47
C VAL A 20 17.70 -3.15 14.59
N ASN A 21 17.63 -2.47 15.74
CA ASN A 21 16.53 -1.55 16.08
C ASN A 21 16.21 -0.52 14.97
N HIS A 22 17.25 0.06 14.36
CA HIS A 22 17.09 1.05 13.30
C HIS A 22 16.56 0.45 12.00
N LEU A 23 16.99 -0.74 11.61
CA LEU A 23 16.49 -1.42 10.40
C LEU A 23 15.03 -1.83 10.56
N CYS A 24 14.63 -2.23 11.77
CA CYS A 24 13.23 -2.54 12.07
C CYS A 24 12.32 -1.30 11.91
N ILE A 25 12.77 -0.10 12.31
CA ILE A 25 12.07 1.17 12.09
C ILE A 25 12.01 1.50 10.60
N VAL A 26 13.16 1.48 9.93
CA VAL A 26 13.27 1.81 8.50
C VAL A 26 12.38 0.92 7.64
N ARG A 27 12.33 -0.39 7.93
CA ARG A 27 11.44 -1.34 7.26
C ARG A 27 9.96 -0.94 7.38
N LEU A 28 9.50 -0.57 8.57
CA LEU A 28 8.12 -0.16 8.82
C LEU A 28 7.76 1.07 7.97
N TRP A 29 8.62 2.08 8.00
CA TRP A 29 8.46 3.32 7.25
C TRP A 29 8.41 3.10 5.74
N PHE A 30 9.39 2.37 5.20
CA PHE A 30 9.48 2.11 3.77
C PHE A 30 8.26 1.35 3.24
N ARG A 31 7.75 0.38 4.00
CA ARG A 31 6.53 -0.35 3.62
C ARG A 31 5.32 0.57 3.47
N HIS A 32 5.05 1.39 4.47
CA HIS A 32 3.84 2.21 4.50
C HIS A 32 3.93 3.45 3.61
N ILE A 33 5.11 4.07 3.49
CA ILE A 33 5.34 5.13 2.50
C ILE A 33 5.17 4.56 1.09
N GLY A 34 5.73 3.38 0.82
CA GLY A 34 5.58 2.67 -0.45
C GLY A 34 4.11 2.44 -0.80
N PHE A 35 3.33 1.93 0.15
CA PHE A 35 1.88 1.75 0.00
C PHE A 35 1.14 3.06 -0.25
N GLY A 36 1.36 4.07 0.60
CA GLY A 36 0.73 5.37 0.48
C GLY A 36 0.97 6.00 -0.89
N LEU A 37 2.22 6.00 -1.37
CA LEU A 37 2.57 6.55 -2.68
C LEU A 37 2.00 5.74 -3.85
N ALA A 38 1.99 4.40 -3.78
CA ALA A 38 1.41 3.54 -4.82
C ALA A 38 -0.10 3.73 -4.92
N TYR A 39 -0.79 3.61 -3.78
CA TYR A 39 -2.24 3.70 -3.66
C TYR A 39 -2.74 5.08 -4.08
N THR A 40 -2.10 6.15 -3.60
CA THR A 40 -2.47 7.51 -3.96
C THR A 40 -2.26 7.79 -5.45
N SER A 41 -1.16 7.29 -6.02
CA SER A 41 -0.89 7.42 -7.46
C SER A 41 -1.95 6.72 -8.31
N LEU A 42 -2.49 5.59 -7.86
CA LEU A 42 -3.58 4.88 -8.52
C LEU A 42 -4.90 5.64 -8.40
N LEU A 43 -5.22 6.12 -7.20
CA LEU A 43 -6.41 6.91 -6.94
C LEU A 43 -6.44 8.16 -7.81
N LEU A 44 -5.36 8.94 -7.85
CA LEU A 44 -5.27 10.14 -8.70
C LEU A 44 -5.50 9.85 -10.19
N LYS A 45 -5.17 8.65 -10.67
CA LYS A 45 -5.49 8.24 -12.04
C LYS A 45 -6.96 7.88 -12.20
N THR A 46 -7.54 7.06 -11.31
CA THR A 46 -8.98 6.75 -11.31
C THR A 46 -9.85 8.01 -11.19
N TRP A 47 -9.35 8.99 -10.45
CA TRP A 47 -9.95 10.26 -10.14
C TRP A 47 -10.23 11.15 -11.35
N ARG A 48 -9.30 11.18 -12.33
CA ARG A 48 -9.49 11.96 -13.57
C ARG A 48 -10.74 11.51 -14.33
N TYR A 49 -11.01 10.20 -14.34
CA TYR A 49 -12.20 9.64 -14.98
C TYR A 49 -13.46 9.89 -14.16
N LEU A 50 -13.37 9.78 -12.82
CA LEU A 50 -14.50 10.11 -11.94
C LEU A 50 -14.94 11.56 -12.15
N SER A 51 -13.99 12.52 -12.16
CA SER A 51 -14.29 13.93 -12.39
C SER A 51 -14.96 14.20 -13.74
N GLY A 52 -14.71 13.40 -14.78
CA GLY A 52 -15.40 13.53 -16.06
C GLY A 52 -16.88 13.11 -16.00
N VAL A 53 -17.21 12.13 -15.15
CA VAL A 53 -18.57 11.57 -15.03
C VAL A 53 -19.41 12.27 -13.97
N THR A 54 -18.84 12.62 -12.82
CA THR A 54 -19.58 13.15 -11.66
C THR A 54 -19.88 14.65 -11.71
N VAL A 55 -19.19 15.42 -12.56
CA VAL A 55 -19.45 16.86 -12.75
C VAL A 55 -20.90 17.14 -13.16
N TYR A 56 -21.56 16.17 -13.81
CA TYR A 56 -22.95 16.33 -14.25
C TYR A 56 -24.00 16.16 -13.14
N HIS A 57 -23.66 15.67 -11.94
CA HIS A 57 -24.68 15.13 -11.03
C HIS A 57 -24.75 15.74 -9.61
N SER A 58 -23.75 16.48 -9.09
CA SER A 58 -23.84 17.11 -7.74
C SER A 58 -22.76 18.17 -7.43
N LEU A 59 -23.16 19.29 -6.79
CA LEU A 59 -22.26 20.33 -6.27
C LEU A 59 -21.36 19.85 -5.11
N GLN A 60 -21.82 18.89 -4.30
CA GLN A 60 -21.01 18.30 -3.21
C GLN A 60 -19.88 17.43 -3.78
N ALA A 61 -20.16 16.70 -4.87
CA ALA A 61 -19.14 15.97 -5.60
C ALA A 61 -18.08 16.94 -6.15
N LEU A 62 -18.48 18.09 -6.68
CA LEU A 62 -17.55 19.12 -7.18
C LEU A 62 -16.61 19.67 -6.08
N ARG A 63 -17.12 19.92 -4.87
CA ARG A 63 -16.31 20.38 -3.73
C ARG A 63 -15.30 19.33 -3.26
N PHE A 64 -15.76 18.09 -3.10
CA PHE A 64 -14.87 16.96 -2.85
C PHE A 64 -13.84 16.83 -3.98
N ILE A 65 -14.24 17.15 -5.22
CA ILE A 65 -13.37 17.07 -6.37
C ILE A 65 -12.22 18.06 -6.37
N ILE A 66 -12.53 19.31 -6.09
CA ILE A 66 -11.55 20.39 -6.04
C ILE A 66 -10.60 20.16 -4.85
N ALA A 67 -11.11 19.70 -3.71
CA ALA A 67 -10.31 19.33 -2.54
C ALA A 67 -9.34 18.18 -2.86
N PHE A 68 -9.84 17.09 -3.48
CA PHE A 68 -8.99 15.96 -3.84
C PHE A 68 -8.01 16.29 -4.97
N ARG A 69 -8.30 17.24 -5.88
CA ARG A 69 -7.30 17.70 -6.85
C ARG A 69 -6.17 18.50 -6.18
N ARG A 70 -6.51 19.33 -5.19
CA ARG A 70 -5.53 20.19 -4.49
C ARG A 70 -4.70 19.42 -3.48
N TYR A 71 -5.29 18.42 -2.84
CA TYR A 71 -4.66 17.65 -1.78
C TYR A 71 -4.49 16.16 -2.12
N GLY A 72 -4.79 15.71 -3.34
CA GLY A 72 -4.94 14.28 -3.62
C GLY A 72 -3.67 13.47 -3.44
N LEU A 73 -2.49 14.08 -3.65
CA LEU A 73 -1.22 13.43 -3.32
C LEU A 73 -0.87 13.58 -1.83
N SER A 74 -1.20 14.72 -1.21
CA SER A 74 -0.82 15.07 0.16
C SER A 74 -1.77 14.57 1.25
N LEU A 75 -3.02 14.25 0.93
CA LEU A 75 -4.02 13.76 1.88
C LEU A 75 -3.72 12.33 2.31
N PRO A 76 -3.60 11.33 1.41
CA PRO A 76 -3.38 9.96 1.86
C PRO A 76 -1.92 9.72 2.29
N SER A 77 -0.94 10.42 1.68
CA SER A 77 0.45 10.43 2.16
C SER A 77 0.57 11.17 3.50
N GLY A 78 -0.18 12.25 3.69
CA GLY A 78 -0.25 12.99 4.94
C GLY A 78 -0.94 12.19 6.04
N ILE A 79 -2.03 11.48 5.74
CA ILE A 79 -2.74 10.61 6.70
C ILE A 79 -1.84 9.44 7.15
N THR A 80 -1.12 8.81 6.22
CA THR A 80 -0.13 7.77 6.58
C THR A 80 0.99 8.34 7.43
N PHE A 81 1.51 9.52 7.10
CA PHE A 81 2.53 10.20 7.90
C PHE A 81 2.03 10.62 9.30
N LEU A 82 0.81 11.15 9.39
CA LEU A 82 0.19 11.67 10.62
C LEU A 82 -0.26 10.56 11.56
N PHE A 83 -0.50 9.35 11.06
CA PHE A 83 -0.75 8.16 11.89
C PHE A 83 0.54 7.43 12.30
N ILE A 84 1.54 7.35 11.42
CA ILE A 84 2.79 6.63 11.70
C ILE A 84 3.68 7.45 12.64
N MET A 85 3.84 8.76 12.40
CA MET A 85 4.73 9.64 13.16
C MET A 85 4.48 9.62 14.68
N PRO A 86 3.27 9.87 15.20
CA PRO A 86 3.04 9.94 16.64
C PRO A 86 3.25 8.58 17.30
N MET A 87 2.92 7.50 16.60
CA MET A 87 3.05 6.13 17.11
C MET A 87 4.52 5.67 17.13
N THR A 88 5.35 6.14 16.18
CA THR A 88 6.82 5.93 16.25
C THR A 88 7.54 6.79 17.28
N LEU A 89 6.95 7.88 17.75
CA LEU A 89 7.55 8.70 18.80
C LEU A 89 7.11 8.25 20.20
N LEU A 90 5.87 7.79 20.35
CA LEU A 90 5.29 7.39 21.64
C LEU A 90 5.60 5.93 22.02
N ALA A 91 5.85 5.03 21.05
CA ALA A 91 6.10 3.61 21.32
C ALA A 91 7.59 3.22 21.39
N PHE A 92 8.49 4.16 21.13
CA PHE A 92 9.94 3.94 21.13
C PHE A 92 10.72 4.60 22.29
N PRO A 93 10.16 4.88 23.49
CA PRO A 93 11.02 5.21 24.62
C PRO A 93 11.65 3.91 25.17
N GLU A 94 12.98 3.85 25.11
CA GLU A 94 13.85 3.04 25.99
C GLU A 94 13.38 1.61 26.32
N VAL A 95 13.18 0.77 25.31
CA VAL A 95 13.15 -0.67 25.54
C VAL A 95 14.20 -1.34 24.68
N ASP A 96 15.06 -2.12 25.32
CA ASP A 96 15.97 -3.07 24.68
C ASP A 96 15.14 -4.06 23.88
N LEU A 97 15.08 -3.81 22.58
CA LEU A 97 14.12 -4.45 21.70
C LEU A 97 14.87 -5.35 20.74
N THR A 98 15.17 -6.57 21.19
CA THR A 98 15.49 -7.66 20.26
C THR A 98 14.41 -7.71 19.19
N CYS A 99 14.80 -7.60 17.92
CA CYS A 99 13.87 -7.71 16.78
C CYS A 99 13.34 -9.15 16.58
N PHE A 100 13.49 -10.02 17.58
CA PHE A 100 13.15 -11.44 17.61
C PHE A 100 12.43 -11.84 18.91
N ASP A 101 11.28 -11.24 19.19
CA ASP A 101 10.34 -11.79 20.20
C ASP A 101 9.30 -12.74 19.58
N HIS A 102 9.62 -13.32 18.40
CA HIS A 102 8.78 -14.36 17.81
C HIS A 102 9.09 -15.77 18.30
N PHE A 103 10.27 -16.01 18.90
CA PHE A 103 10.75 -17.38 19.10
C PHE A 103 10.75 -17.87 20.55
N LYS A 104 10.54 -17.03 21.56
CA LYS A 104 10.58 -17.51 22.96
C LYS A 104 9.48 -16.89 23.82
N SER A 105 8.51 -17.73 24.15
CA SER A 105 7.50 -17.60 25.21
C SER A 105 6.37 -16.59 24.98
N SER A 106 5.19 -17.13 24.64
CA SER A 106 3.89 -16.47 24.58
C SER A 106 3.77 -15.38 23.51
N PHE A 107 2.65 -15.38 22.81
CA PHE A 107 2.19 -14.29 21.95
C PHE A 107 1.89 -13.06 22.84
N ARG A 108 2.93 -12.42 23.39
CA ARG A 108 2.80 -11.14 24.07
C ARG A 108 2.64 -10.09 22.98
N MET A 109 1.53 -9.35 23.03
CA MET A 109 1.29 -8.22 22.15
C MET A 109 2.31 -7.12 22.45
N THR A 110 3.49 -7.20 21.83
CA THR A 110 4.50 -6.16 21.91
C THR A 110 3.96 -4.90 21.22
N PRO A 111 4.22 -3.68 21.73
CA PRO A 111 3.74 -2.43 21.12
C PRO A 111 4.04 -2.32 19.61
N ARG A 112 5.17 -2.90 19.14
CA ARG A 112 5.48 -3.02 17.70
C ARG A 112 4.47 -3.83 16.90
N TYR A 113 4.09 -5.00 17.41
CA TYR A 113 3.14 -5.89 16.73
C TYR A 113 1.77 -5.20 16.60
N VAL A 114 1.36 -4.46 17.63
CA VAL A 114 0.11 -3.69 17.63
C VAL A 114 0.14 -2.59 16.57
N ILE A 115 1.25 -1.87 16.43
CA ILE A 115 1.41 -0.83 15.41
C ILE A 115 1.37 -1.42 14.00
N ASP A 116 2.17 -2.46 13.75
CA ASP A 116 2.19 -3.14 12.45
C ASP A 116 0.80 -3.66 12.08
N TRP A 117 0.14 -4.36 13.00
CA TRP A 117 -1.19 -4.91 12.79
C TRP A 117 -2.24 -3.82 12.54
N THR A 118 -2.19 -2.71 13.29
CA THR A 118 -3.11 -1.58 13.13
C THR A 118 -2.92 -0.92 11.76
N CYS A 119 -1.68 -0.57 11.38
CA CYS A 119 -1.39 -0.01 10.06
C CYS A 119 -1.81 -0.95 8.94
N SER A 120 -1.58 -2.25 9.10
CA SER A 120 -1.99 -3.30 8.17
C SER A 120 -3.52 -3.35 7.96
N LYS A 121 -4.33 -3.18 9.01
CA LYS A 121 -5.80 -3.09 8.92
C LYS A 121 -6.24 -1.87 8.11
N PHE A 122 -5.60 -0.72 8.34
CA PHE A 122 -5.89 0.50 7.59
C PHE A 122 -5.58 0.35 6.10
N GLU A 123 -4.42 -0.24 5.74
CA GLU A 123 -4.07 -0.51 4.34
C GLU A 123 -5.16 -1.32 3.62
N VAL A 124 -5.65 -2.39 4.27
CA VAL A 124 -6.71 -3.23 3.73
C VAL A 124 -8.02 -2.46 3.56
N MET A 125 -8.40 -1.65 4.56
CA MET A 125 -9.58 -0.78 4.47
C MET A 125 -9.49 0.19 3.29
N PHE A 126 -8.33 0.81 3.07
CA PHE A 126 -8.09 1.69 1.93
C PHE A 126 -8.18 0.93 0.60
N LEU A 127 -7.64 -0.29 0.50
CA LEU A 127 -7.76 -1.11 -0.71
C LEU A 127 -9.23 -1.41 -1.07
N PHE A 128 -10.06 -1.77 -0.10
CA PHE A 128 -11.50 -1.98 -0.32
C PHE A 128 -12.21 -0.68 -0.76
N TRP A 129 -11.84 0.45 -0.18
CA TRP A 129 -12.36 1.75 -0.63
C TRP A 129 -11.93 2.05 -2.09
N GLY A 130 -10.70 1.73 -2.46
CA GLY A 130 -10.20 1.81 -3.84
C GLY A 130 -10.99 0.95 -4.82
N ILE A 131 -11.36 -0.28 -4.43
CA ILE A 131 -12.23 -1.15 -5.25
C ILE A 131 -13.60 -0.50 -5.48
N ARG A 132 -14.22 0.06 -4.43
CA ARG A 132 -15.51 0.74 -4.54
C ARG A 132 -15.46 1.91 -5.52
N LEU A 133 -14.37 2.68 -5.48
CA LEU A 133 -14.14 3.77 -6.44
C LEU A 133 -14.00 3.24 -7.88
N CYS A 134 -13.21 2.19 -8.10
CA CYS A 134 -13.07 1.57 -9.42
C CYS A 134 -14.40 1.08 -9.97
N TYR A 135 -15.24 0.49 -9.12
CA TYR A 135 -16.57 0.03 -9.50
C TYR A 135 -17.47 1.17 -9.99
N ASN A 136 -17.41 2.34 -9.34
CA ASN A 136 -18.20 3.50 -9.75
C ASN A 136 -17.71 4.12 -11.08
N VAL A 137 -16.41 4.06 -11.34
CA VAL A 137 -15.78 4.62 -12.54
C VAL A 137 -15.87 3.69 -13.76
N ARG A 138 -16.20 2.41 -13.57
CA ARG A 138 -16.20 1.40 -14.65
C ARG A 138 -17.09 1.73 -15.86
N LYS A 139 -18.15 2.53 -15.63
CA LYS A 139 -19.11 2.93 -16.68
C LYS A 139 -18.72 4.23 -17.39
N ALA A 140 -17.66 4.89 -16.94
CA ALA A 140 -17.16 6.11 -17.57
C ALA A 140 -16.66 5.80 -18.99
N PRO A 141 -17.04 6.58 -20.01
CA PRO A 141 -16.46 6.45 -21.34
C PRO A 141 -14.98 6.83 -21.26
N SER A 142 -14.10 5.84 -21.22
CA SER A 142 -12.65 6.06 -21.30
C SER A 142 -12.21 5.81 -22.73
N ALA A 143 -11.67 6.82 -23.40
CA ALA A 143 -11.19 6.74 -24.79
C ALA A 143 -10.08 5.68 -25.02
N PHE A 144 -9.53 5.06 -23.95
CA PHE A 144 -8.32 4.24 -24.06
C PHE A 144 -8.30 2.91 -23.29
N ASN A 145 -9.43 2.37 -22.79
CA ASN A 145 -9.44 1.23 -21.85
C ASN A 145 -8.50 1.37 -20.62
N GLU A 146 -7.85 2.52 -20.43
CA GLU A 146 -6.87 2.79 -19.37
C GLU A 146 -7.50 2.60 -17.97
N SER A 147 -8.79 2.91 -17.85
CA SER A 147 -9.59 2.69 -16.64
C SER A 147 -9.69 1.20 -16.25
N LYS A 148 -9.73 0.28 -17.22
CA LYS A 148 -9.78 -1.16 -16.97
C LYS A 148 -8.45 -1.68 -16.44
N PHE A 149 -7.33 -1.28 -17.04
CA PHE A 149 -5.99 -1.66 -16.58
C PHE A 149 -5.71 -1.18 -15.15
N ILE A 150 -6.13 0.05 -14.83
CA ILE A 150 -6.01 0.59 -13.47
C ILE A 150 -6.86 -0.23 -12.49
N SER A 151 -8.10 -0.56 -12.87
CA SER A 151 -8.99 -1.37 -12.03
C SER A 151 -8.42 -2.77 -11.79
N TRP A 152 -7.96 -3.46 -12.84
CA TRP A 152 -7.29 -4.76 -12.74
C TRP A 152 -6.06 -4.73 -11.83
N SER A 153 -5.28 -3.65 -11.90
CA SER A 153 -4.12 -3.46 -11.00
C SER A 153 -4.55 -3.35 -9.54
N ILE A 154 -5.62 -2.62 -9.23
CA ILE A 154 -6.15 -2.47 -7.86
C ILE A 154 -6.74 -3.79 -7.37
N TYR A 155 -7.45 -4.53 -8.21
CA TYR A 155 -7.95 -5.86 -7.87
C TYR A 155 -6.80 -6.82 -7.56
N ASN A 156 -5.80 -6.90 -8.43
CA ASN A 156 -4.62 -7.74 -8.22
C ASN A 156 -3.90 -7.37 -6.91
N MET A 157 -3.63 -6.08 -6.70
CA MET A 157 -2.99 -5.59 -5.48
C MET A 157 -3.77 -5.97 -4.22
N THR A 158 -5.11 -5.89 -4.28
CA THR A 158 -5.97 -6.23 -3.15
C THR A 158 -5.99 -7.73 -2.86
N VAL A 159 -6.18 -8.55 -3.90
CA VAL A 159 -6.25 -10.02 -3.77
C VAL A 159 -4.94 -10.57 -3.24
N VAL A 160 -3.80 -10.18 -3.82
CA VAL A 160 -2.48 -10.65 -3.38
C VAL A 160 -2.18 -10.19 -1.95
N THR A 161 -2.46 -8.93 -1.62
CA THR A 161 -2.22 -8.40 -0.27
C THR A 161 -3.08 -9.11 0.77
N LEU A 162 -4.37 -9.31 0.50
CA LEU A 162 -5.26 -10.03 1.41
C LEU A 162 -4.83 -11.48 1.58
N PHE A 163 -4.58 -12.18 0.47
CA PHE A 163 -4.18 -13.58 0.50
C PHE A 163 -2.92 -13.78 1.35
N LEU A 164 -1.83 -13.07 1.03
CA LEU A 164 -0.57 -13.25 1.75
C LEU A 164 -0.66 -12.80 3.21
N LYS A 165 -1.36 -11.71 3.53
CA LYS A 165 -1.53 -11.29 4.93
C LYS A 165 -2.35 -12.30 5.74
N ILE A 166 -3.41 -12.87 5.15
CA ILE A 166 -4.19 -13.93 5.80
C ILE A 166 -3.33 -15.17 6.00
N THR A 167 -2.59 -15.61 4.98
CA THR A 167 -1.68 -16.76 5.09
C THR A 167 -0.62 -16.53 6.18
N SER A 168 -0.04 -15.32 6.26
CA SER A 168 0.93 -14.97 7.30
C SER A 168 0.33 -15.08 8.70
N LEU A 169 -0.95 -14.75 8.92
CA LEU A 169 -1.59 -14.90 10.24
C LEU A 169 -1.65 -16.37 10.71
N PHE A 170 -1.85 -17.31 9.79
CA PHE A 170 -1.89 -18.73 10.13
C PHE A 170 -0.49 -19.31 10.35
N ILE A 171 0.48 -18.83 9.59
CA ILE A 171 1.82 -19.43 9.52
C ILE A 171 2.81 -18.78 10.52
N ILE A 172 2.50 -17.60 11.08
CA ILE A 172 3.41 -16.84 11.97
C ILE A 172 3.91 -17.61 13.20
N ASN A 173 3.14 -18.59 13.69
CA ASN A 173 3.52 -19.39 14.87
C ASN A 173 4.43 -20.58 14.54
N VAL A 174 4.57 -20.93 13.25
CA VAL A 174 5.29 -22.12 12.78
C VAL A 174 6.44 -21.75 11.84
N ALA A 175 6.31 -20.66 11.08
CA ALA A 175 7.33 -20.23 10.14
C ALA A 175 8.56 -19.62 10.82
N GLY A 176 9.72 -20.00 10.29
CA GLY A 176 10.96 -19.29 10.54
C GLY A 176 11.00 -17.90 9.87
N PRO A 177 11.97 -17.05 10.25
CA PRO A 177 12.13 -15.70 9.73
C PRO A 177 12.30 -15.65 8.21
N ASP A 178 12.98 -16.64 7.62
CA ASP A 178 13.24 -16.71 6.18
C ASP A 178 11.95 -16.89 5.37
N MET A 179 11.00 -17.68 5.88
CA MET A 179 9.72 -17.89 5.24
C MET A 179 8.85 -16.63 5.28
N LEU A 180 8.87 -15.90 6.41
CA LEU A 180 8.18 -14.62 6.54
C LEU A 180 8.79 -13.54 5.61
N TYR A 181 10.11 -13.56 5.44
CA TYR A 181 10.80 -12.70 4.47
C TYR A 181 10.37 -13.02 3.02
N LEU A 182 10.38 -14.30 2.63
CA LEU A 182 9.98 -14.73 1.30
C LEU A 182 8.52 -14.35 0.99
N MET A 183 7.61 -14.49 1.95
CA MET A 183 6.22 -14.07 1.79
C MET A 183 6.09 -12.58 1.48
N GLU A 184 6.83 -11.73 2.19
CA GLU A 184 6.85 -10.28 1.92
C GLU A 184 7.49 -9.95 0.56
N PHE A 185 8.56 -10.67 0.18
CA PHE A 185 9.16 -10.55 -1.13
C PHE A 185 8.15 -10.87 -2.25
N PHE A 186 7.46 -12.02 -2.16
CA PHE A 186 6.43 -12.39 -3.12
C PHE A 186 5.27 -11.39 -3.12
N ARG A 187 4.86 -10.86 -1.96
CA ARG A 187 3.83 -9.83 -1.88
C ARG A 187 4.20 -8.61 -2.70
N VAL A 188 5.42 -8.09 -2.54
CA VAL A 188 5.87 -6.91 -3.29
C VAL A 188 5.97 -7.22 -4.79
N GLN A 189 6.55 -8.35 -5.17
CA GLN A 189 6.72 -8.70 -6.59
C GLN A 189 5.38 -8.93 -7.29
N LEU A 190 4.48 -9.70 -6.69
CA LEU A 190 3.17 -10.03 -7.25
C LEU A 190 2.18 -8.85 -7.25
N THR A 191 2.48 -7.77 -6.54
CA THR A 191 1.65 -6.55 -6.57
C THR A 191 2.27 -5.46 -7.45
N VAL A 192 3.54 -5.12 -7.26
CA VAL A 192 4.15 -3.95 -7.90
C VAL A 192 4.56 -4.24 -9.35
N THR A 193 5.02 -5.45 -9.66
CA THR A 193 5.42 -5.80 -11.03
C THR A 193 4.22 -5.81 -11.99
N PRO A 194 3.08 -6.46 -11.67
CA PRO A 194 1.87 -6.36 -12.49
C PRO A 194 1.31 -4.94 -12.58
N LEU A 195 1.37 -4.18 -11.48
CA LEU A 195 0.93 -2.78 -11.45
C LEU A 195 1.71 -1.91 -12.44
N LEU A 196 3.03 -2.03 -12.48
CA LEU A 196 3.86 -1.30 -13.43
C LEU A 196 3.58 -1.76 -14.86
N GLY A 197 3.52 -3.08 -15.08
CA GLY A 197 3.22 -3.67 -16.38
C GLY A 197 1.90 -3.15 -16.96
N MET A 198 0.79 -3.32 -16.24
CA MET A 198 -0.54 -2.91 -16.71
C MET A 198 -0.66 -1.41 -16.98
N VAL A 199 0.12 -0.58 -16.27
CA VAL A 199 0.03 0.88 -16.38
C VAL A 199 0.95 1.47 -17.45
N PHE A 200 2.13 0.88 -17.66
CA PHE A 200 3.14 1.41 -18.58
C PHE A 200 3.13 0.71 -19.94
N VAL A 201 2.89 -0.61 -20.01
CA VAL A 201 2.87 -1.38 -21.27
C VAL A 201 1.97 -0.74 -22.33
N PRO A 202 0.69 -0.42 -22.06
CA PRO A 202 -0.17 0.17 -23.10
C PRO A 202 0.29 1.55 -23.58
N LYS A 203 1.15 2.27 -22.82
CA LYS A 203 1.68 3.57 -23.23
C LYS A 203 2.89 3.43 -24.14
N VAL A 204 3.72 2.42 -23.85
CA VAL A 204 4.91 2.12 -24.62
C VAL A 204 4.53 1.59 -26.00
N THR A 205 3.53 0.71 -26.09
CA THR A 205 3.08 0.16 -27.38
C THR A 205 2.62 1.23 -28.36
N ILE A 206 1.92 2.28 -27.90
CA ILE A 206 1.48 3.40 -28.73
C ILE A 206 2.64 4.27 -29.20
N LEU A 207 3.69 4.42 -28.38
CA LEU A 207 4.85 5.24 -28.74
C LEU A 207 5.65 4.63 -29.90
N PHE A 208 5.54 3.31 -30.06
CA PHE A 208 6.24 2.54 -31.09
C PHE A 208 5.38 2.24 -32.34
N GLU A 209 4.12 2.68 -32.34
CA GLU A 209 3.19 2.56 -33.47
C GLU A 209 2.99 3.92 -34.15
#